data_AF-A0A087A9L2-F1
#
_entry.id   AF-A0A087A9L2-F1
#
_cell.length_a   1.000
_cell.length_b   1.000
_cell.length_c   1.000
_cell.angle_alpha   90.00
_cell.angle_beta   90.00
_cell.angle_gamma   90.00
#
_symmetry.space_group_name_H-M   'P 1'
#
loop_
_entity.id
_entity.type
_entity.pdbx_description
1 polymer ?
#
loop_
_entity_poly.entity_id
_entity_poly.type
_entity_poly.pdbx_seq_one_letter_code
_entity_poly.pdbx_strand_id
1 'polypeptide(L)'
;MWQKRPNEPARSYVETSESETRRRFTLAHELGHYVERVDVSDDNDFSFVERREPSRYDLYEFYADEFAGALLMPEWQFLGMLDEGRSFIDIAARFGVSLDAARKRRERLKKNPPTRE
;
A
#
# COMPACT_ATOMS: atom_id res chain seq x y z
N MET A 1 -6.52 -4.12 -11.30
CA MET A 1 -7.85 -3.54 -11.63
C MET A 1 -8.91 -4.44 -11.02
N TRP A 2 -9.53 -3.97 -9.94
CA TRP A 2 -10.64 -4.66 -9.30
C TRP A 2 -11.86 -4.72 -10.21
N GLN A 3 -12.55 -5.85 -10.20
CA GLN A 3 -13.96 -5.92 -10.56
C GLN A 3 -14.72 -6.50 -9.37
N LYS A 4 -15.78 -5.82 -8.95
CA LYS A 4 -16.72 -6.31 -7.94
C LYS A 4 -18.13 -6.12 -8.49
N ARG A 5 -18.81 -7.23 -8.78
CA ARG A 5 -20.25 -7.25 -9.03
C ARG A 5 -20.97 -7.47 -7.68
N PRO A 6 -22.21 -6.99 -7.50
CA PRO A 6 -22.98 -7.28 -6.29
C PRO A 6 -23.05 -8.80 -6.04
N ASN A 7 -22.86 -9.24 -4.79
CA ASN A 7 -22.81 -10.65 -4.36
C ASN A 7 -21.63 -11.51 -4.88
N GLU A 8 -20.57 -10.91 -5.42
CA GLU A 8 -19.33 -11.64 -5.75
C GLU A 8 -18.18 -11.28 -4.80
N PRO A 9 -17.32 -12.26 -4.42
CA PRO A 9 -16.12 -11.99 -3.64
C PRO A 9 -15.20 -11.05 -4.43
N ALA A 10 -14.56 -10.11 -3.73
CA ALA A 10 -13.63 -9.18 -4.36
C ALA A 10 -12.44 -9.96 -4.98
N ARG A 11 -12.15 -9.68 -6.25
CA ARG A 11 -11.01 -10.29 -6.98
C ARG A 11 -10.06 -9.22 -7.50
N SER A 12 -8.78 -9.35 -7.17
CA SER A 12 -7.70 -8.59 -7.78
C SER A 12 -6.95 -9.48 -8.78
N TYR A 13 -6.67 -8.93 -9.96
CA TYR A 13 -5.89 -9.58 -10.99
C TYR A 13 -4.57 -8.82 -11.14
N VAL A 14 -3.48 -9.57 -11.20
CA VAL A 14 -2.15 -9.04 -11.44
C VAL A 14 -1.62 -9.69 -12.71
N GLU A 15 -1.06 -8.86 -13.59
CA GLU A 15 -0.48 -9.32 -14.85
C GLU A 15 0.77 -10.16 -14.57
N THR A 16 0.85 -11.34 -15.19
CA THR A 16 1.94 -12.28 -14.92
C THR A 16 3.29 -11.84 -15.50
N SER A 17 3.28 -10.98 -16.53
CA SER A 17 4.48 -10.45 -17.17
C SER A 17 5.20 -9.36 -16.34
N GLU A 18 4.57 -8.87 -15.29
CA GLU A 18 5.14 -7.87 -14.39
C GLU A 18 6.24 -8.45 -13.51
N SER A 19 7.21 -7.60 -13.12
CA SER A 19 8.25 -8.00 -12.17
C SER A 19 7.61 -8.42 -10.84
N GLU A 20 8.21 -9.39 -10.15
CA GLU A 20 7.72 -9.85 -8.85
C GLU A 20 7.54 -8.71 -7.85
N THR A 21 8.45 -7.73 -7.87
CA THR A 21 8.37 -6.53 -7.04
C THR A 21 7.11 -5.70 -7.32
N ARG A 22 6.75 -5.49 -8.59
CA ARG A 22 5.55 -4.75 -8.98
C ARG A 22 4.29 -5.54 -8.64
N ARG A 23 4.28 -6.85 -8.86
CA ARG A 23 3.16 -7.73 -8.49
C ARG A 23 2.88 -7.71 -6.99
N ARG A 24 3.93 -7.81 -6.16
CA ARG A 24 3.81 -7.74 -4.69
C ARG A 24 3.27 -6.40 -4.24
N PHE A 25 3.76 -5.30 -4.81
CA PHE A 25 3.26 -3.96 -4.48
C PHE A 25 1.81 -3.78 -4.89
N THR A 26 1.44 -4.18 -6.11
CA THR A 26 0.04 -4.17 -6.55
C THR A 26 -0.85 -4.98 -5.61
N LEU A 27 -0.49 -6.22 -5.28
CA LEU A 27 -1.30 -7.01 -4.36
C LEU A 27 -1.45 -6.35 -2.98
N ALA A 28 -0.38 -5.77 -2.44
CA ALA A 28 -0.44 -5.04 -1.17
C ALA A 28 -1.32 -3.78 -1.24
N HIS A 29 -1.28 -3.05 -2.36
CA HIS A 29 -2.13 -1.88 -2.62
C HIS A 29 -3.60 -2.27 -2.63
N GLU A 30 -3.91 -3.33 -3.38
CA GLU A 30 -5.24 -3.88 -3.46
C GLU A 30 -5.71 -4.31 -2.04
N LEU A 31 -4.86 -4.98 -1.24
CA LEU A 31 -5.20 -5.29 0.16
C LEU A 31 -5.48 -4.03 0.99
N GLY A 32 -4.76 -2.93 0.77
CA GLY A 32 -5.05 -1.64 1.40
C GLY A 32 -6.46 -1.14 1.10
N HIS A 33 -6.89 -1.17 -0.17
CA HIS A 33 -8.28 -0.85 -0.52
C HIS A 33 -9.31 -1.77 0.15
N TYR A 34 -8.99 -3.04 0.37
CA TYR A 34 -9.90 -3.94 1.06
C TYR A 34 -10.01 -3.60 2.55
N VAL A 35 -8.88 -3.39 3.23
CA VAL A 35 -8.85 -3.04 4.67
C VAL A 35 -9.56 -1.71 4.91
N GLU A 36 -9.31 -0.70 4.09
CA GLU A 36 -9.99 0.61 4.17
C GLU A 36 -11.51 0.45 4.13
N ARG A 37 -12.02 -0.34 3.17
CA ARG A 37 -13.45 -0.56 2.99
C ARG A 37 -14.09 -1.39 4.12
N VAL A 38 -13.34 -2.29 4.74
CA VAL A 38 -13.87 -3.19 5.78
C VAL A 38 -13.77 -2.59 7.18
N ASP A 39 -12.71 -1.85 7.48
CA ASP A 39 -12.37 -1.39 8.84
C ASP A 39 -12.75 0.09 9.08
N VAL A 40 -12.68 0.93 8.04
CA VAL A 40 -12.91 2.39 8.19
C VAL A 40 -14.36 2.78 7.90
N SER A 41 -15.08 1.97 7.12
CA SER A 41 -16.39 2.37 6.59
C SER A 41 -17.59 1.91 7.42
N ASP A 42 -17.49 0.86 8.27
CA ASP A 42 -18.59 0.17 9.00
C ASP A 42 -19.87 -0.14 8.18
N ASP A 43 -19.81 0.08 6.88
CA ASP A 43 -20.87 -0.14 5.92
C ASP A 43 -20.64 -1.52 5.30
N ASN A 44 -21.37 -2.50 5.82
CA ASN A 44 -21.69 -3.75 5.10
C ASN A 44 -22.53 -3.49 3.83
N ASP A 45 -22.70 -2.23 3.41
CA ASP A 45 -23.45 -1.88 2.22
C ASP A 45 -22.49 -1.77 1.02
N PHE A 46 -22.50 -2.82 0.21
CA PHE A 46 -21.64 -3.02 -0.95
C PHE A 46 -21.96 -2.03 -2.10
N SER A 47 -22.83 -1.05 -1.87
CA SER A 47 -23.37 -0.11 -2.85
C SER A 47 -23.25 1.36 -2.42
N PHE A 48 -22.03 1.87 -2.29
CA PHE A 48 -21.82 3.30 -2.51
C PHE A 48 -21.02 3.50 -3.80
N VAL A 49 -21.77 3.47 -4.89
CA VAL A 49 -21.42 4.21 -6.09
C VAL A 49 -21.20 5.65 -5.68
N GLU A 50 -19.92 6.03 -5.59
CA GLU A 50 -19.38 7.26 -6.15
C GLU A 50 -20.27 8.51 -6.03
N ARG A 51 -20.16 9.23 -4.90
CA ARG A 51 -20.06 10.69 -5.05
C ARG A 51 -18.61 10.99 -5.41
N ARG A 52 -18.33 11.04 -6.73
CA ARG A 52 -17.03 11.39 -7.30
C ARG A 52 -16.66 12.83 -6.96
N GLU A 53 -16.20 13.07 -5.74
CA GLU A 53 -15.31 14.20 -5.49
C GLU A 53 -13.89 13.72 -5.83
N PRO A 54 -13.20 14.36 -6.79
CA PRO A 54 -11.85 13.95 -7.20
C PRO A 54 -10.89 13.81 -6.01
N SER A 55 -11.03 14.69 -5.02
CA SER A 55 -10.27 14.70 -3.78
C SER A 55 -10.40 13.41 -2.96
N ARG A 56 -11.57 12.76 -3.00
CA ARG A 56 -11.84 11.56 -2.20
C ARG A 56 -11.20 10.33 -2.83
N TYR A 57 -11.21 10.23 -4.16
CA TYR A 57 -10.49 9.18 -4.88
C TYR A 57 -8.99 9.22 -4.57
N ASP A 58 -8.40 10.43 -4.60
CA ASP A 58 -6.99 10.62 -4.28
C ASP A 58 -6.61 10.18 -2.86
N LEU A 59 -7.51 10.36 -1.87
CA LEU A 59 -7.28 9.90 -0.49
C LEU A 59 -7.28 8.37 -0.36
N TYR A 60 -8.14 7.67 -1.11
CA TYR A 60 -8.20 6.20 -1.07
C TYR A 60 -7.00 5.55 -1.73
N GLU A 61 -6.57 6.07 -2.89
CA GLU A 61 -5.35 5.62 -3.55
C GLU A 61 -4.12 5.91 -2.68
N PHE A 62 -4.08 7.09 -2.06
CA PHE A 62 -3.02 7.44 -1.12
C PHE A 62 -2.99 6.51 0.10
N TYR A 63 -4.15 6.18 0.68
CA TYR A 63 -4.23 5.21 1.78
C TYR A 63 -3.69 3.85 1.35
N ALA A 64 -4.10 3.35 0.19
CA ALA A 64 -3.68 2.05 -0.33
C ALA A 64 -2.16 2.01 -0.60
N ASP A 65 -1.59 3.07 -1.17
CA ASP A 65 -0.15 3.23 -1.36
C ASP A 65 0.60 3.23 -0.01
N GLU A 66 0.08 3.97 0.98
CA GLU A 66 0.68 4.05 2.31
C GLU A 66 0.63 2.70 3.04
N PHE A 67 -0.52 2.02 2.95
CA PHE A 67 -0.74 0.70 3.49
C PHE A 67 0.23 -0.31 2.86
N ALA A 68 0.34 -0.33 1.52
CA ALA A 68 1.25 -1.20 0.80
C ALA A 68 2.71 -0.96 1.21
N GLY A 69 3.10 0.31 1.33
CA GLY A 69 4.41 0.71 1.80
C GLY A 69 4.69 0.21 3.22
N ALA A 70 3.73 0.35 4.14
CA ALA A 70 3.88 -0.10 5.52
C ALA A 70 3.90 -1.63 5.66
N LEU A 71 3.06 -2.32 4.89
CA LEU A 71 2.99 -3.77 4.89
C LEU A 71 4.27 -4.41 4.33
N LEU A 72 4.81 -3.87 3.24
CA LEU A 72 6.00 -4.42 2.58
C LEU A 72 7.31 -3.95 3.20
N MET A 73 7.32 -2.76 3.80
CA MET A 73 8.49 -2.18 4.47
C MET A 73 8.13 -1.73 5.90
N PRO A 74 8.10 -2.68 6.85
CA PRO A 74 7.82 -2.41 8.26
C PRO A 74 8.80 -1.38 8.85
N GLU A 75 8.27 -0.51 9.71
CA GLU A 75 8.91 0.75 10.13
C GLU A 75 10.24 0.54 10.82
N TRP A 76 10.25 -0.30 11.86
CA TRP A 76 11.43 -0.54 12.66
C TRP A 76 12.55 -1.23 11.86
N GLN A 77 12.19 -2.19 11.01
CA GLN A 77 13.14 -2.86 10.13
C GLN A 77 13.71 -1.90 9.08
N PHE A 78 12.86 -1.04 8.50
CA PHE A 78 13.29 -0.06 7.50
C PHE A 78 14.20 1.01 8.11
N LEU A 79 13.83 1.56 9.27
CA LEU A 79 14.63 2.55 10.00
C LEU A 79 15.95 1.95 10.50
N GLY A 80 15.93 0.73 11.04
CA GLY A 80 17.15 0.05 11.48
C GLY A 80 18.18 -0.10 10.36
N MET A 81 17.74 -0.44 9.13
CA MET A 81 18.64 -0.48 7.97
C MET A 81 19.18 0.90 7.59
N LEU A 82 18.38 1.97 7.73
CA LEU A 82 18.87 3.33 7.49
C LEU A 82 19.91 3.75 8.53
N ASP A 83 19.69 3.41 9.80
CA ASP A 83 20.61 3.70 10.90
C ASP A 83 21.94 2.93 10.76
N GLU A 84 21.88 1.72 10.19
CA GLU A 84 23.06 0.94 9.76
C GLU A 84 23.79 1.54 8.54
N GLY A 85 23.26 2.62 7.94
CA GLY A 85 23.83 3.26 6.76
C GLY A 85 23.63 2.50 5.45
N ARG A 86 22.65 1.59 5.38
CA ARG A 86 22.36 0.82 4.15
C ARG A 86 21.86 1.74 3.04
N SER A 87 22.25 1.43 1.80
CA SER A 87 21.77 2.17 0.64
C SER A 87 20.30 1.87 0.34
N PHE A 88 19.59 2.76 -0.36
CA PHE A 88 18.22 2.48 -0.79
C PHE A 88 18.11 1.30 -1.75
N ILE A 89 19.18 0.96 -2.47
CA ILE A 89 19.21 -0.22 -3.34
C ILE A 89 19.21 -1.48 -2.48
N ASP A 90 20.03 -1.54 -1.44
CA ASP A 90 20.07 -2.68 -0.51
C ASP A 90 18.76 -2.85 0.24
N ILE A 91 18.15 -1.73 0.67
CA ILE A 91 16.85 -1.72 1.34
C ILE A 91 15.75 -2.22 0.39
N ALA A 92 15.70 -1.71 -0.84
CA ALA A 92 14.72 -2.13 -1.83
C ALA A 92 14.85 -3.63 -2.16
N ALA A 93 16.09 -4.11 -2.33
CA ALA A 93 16.36 -5.53 -2.56
C ALA A 93 15.93 -6.38 -1.36
N ARG A 94 16.24 -5.96 -0.13
CA ARG A 94 15.86 -6.66 1.10
C ARG A 94 14.35 -6.83 1.25
N PHE A 95 13.58 -5.79 0.95
CA PHE A 95 12.12 -5.82 1.07
C PHE A 95 11.42 -6.31 -0.21
N GLY A 96 12.16 -6.55 -1.30
CA GLY A 96 11.62 -6.99 -2.58
C GLY A 96 10.67 -5.96 -3.20
N VAL A 97 11.05 -4.69 -3.18
CA VAL A 97 10.28 -3.55 -3.73
C VAL A 97 11.12 -2.77 -4.74
N SER A 98 10.50 -1.82 -5.43
CA SER A 98 11.24 -0.88 -6.30
C SER A 98 12.05 0.12 -5.48
N LEU A 99 13.10 0.68 -6.09
CA LEU A 99 13.87 1.76 -5.48
C LEU A 99 13.00 2.98 -5.12
N ASP A 100 12.03 3.30 -5.97
CA ASP A 100 11.11 4.42 -5.76
C ASP A 100 10.18 4.17 -4.58
N ALA A 101 9.67 2.95 -4.40
CA ALA A 101 8.87 2.58 -3.24
C ALA A 101 9.66 2.75 -1.94
N ALA A 102 10.93 2.33 -1.91
CA ALA A 102 11.80 2.54 -0.75
C ALA A 102 12.05 4.03 -0.46
N ARG A 103 12.30 4.85 -1.50
CA ARG A 103 12.46 6.31 -1.34
C ARG A 103 11.19 6.96 -0.81
N LYS A 104 10.04 6.56 -1.33
CA LYS A 104 8.72 7.02 -0.88
C LYS A 104 8.50 6.67 0.59
N ARG A 105 8.78 5.43 1.00
CA ARG A 105 8.65 4.99 2.40
C ARG A 105 9.46 5.86 3.36
N ARG A 106 10.70 6.20 3.01
CA ARG A 106 11.52 7.16 3.79
C ARG A 106 10.83 8.52 3.94
N GLU A 107 10.26 9.07 2.87
CA GLU A 107 9.55 10.36 2.94
C GLU A 107 8.33 10.30 3.84
N ARG A 108 7.61 9.18 3.81
CA ARG A 108 6.44 8.93 4.64
C ARG A 108 6.82 8.84 6.12
N LEU A 109 7.84 8.07 6.47
CA LEU A 109 8.36 7.96 7.84
C LEU A 109 8.98 9.26 8.37
N LYS A 110 9.48 10.14 7.49
CA LYS A 110 9.90 11.49 7.90
C LYS A 110 8.73 12.40 8.26
N LYS A 111 7.59 12.27 7.57
CA LYS A 111 6.38 13.07 7.83
C LYS A 111 5.63 12.53 9.05
N ASN A 112 5.54 11.21 9.15
CA ASN A 112 4.84 10.48 10.19
C ASN A 112 5.82 9.47 10.83
N PRO A 113 6.69 9.90 11.75
CA PRO A 113 7.62 8.98 12.42
C PRO A 113 6.85 8.01 13.33
N PRO A 114 7.35 6.77 13.51
CA PRO A 114 6.74 5.81 14.42
C PRO A 114 6.74 6.37 15.85
N THR A 115 5.60 6.22 16.53
CA THR A 115 5.51 6.49 17.96
C THR A 115 6.09 5.30 18.71
N ARG A 116 6.93 5.57 19.72
CA ARG A 116 7.33 4.52 20.67
C ARG A 116 6.15 4.32 21.62
N GLU A 117 5.38 3.26 21.41
CA GLU A 117 4.44 2.74 22.41
C GLU A 117 5.18 2.12 23.59
#